data_AF-A0A7D5L8I4-F1
#
_entry.id   AF-A0A7D5L8I4-F1
#
_cell.length_a   1.000
_cell.length_b   1.000
_cell.length_c   1.000
_cell.angle_alpha   90.00
_cell.angle_beta   90.00
_cell.angle_gamma   90.00
#
_symmetry.space_group_name_H-M   'P 1'
#
loop_
_entity.id
_entity.type
_entity.pdbx_description
1 polymer ?
#
loop_
_entity_poly.entity_id
_entity_poly.type
_entity_poly.pdbx_seq_one_letter_code
_entity_poly.pdbx_strand_id
1 'polypeptide(L)'
;MSQVTLPSDPYLNSNLFSGYYLDERVDDLDAWDCDDEAAEAFAALQARWDGERDLVAGYNEDTLLGSWIDEVLAALGYDTIQETTLPDSGGYIDRVLYDSASDRRDAMAMKQDGQLDGTFGKAAALLEAKQWDADFTERFAEQRSYRDASHQVKYYLEHTPDSLNWGILTNGRKWRLYGTKEIVMPDVCQRCEFTIDDEGGIYLPNSAYGIVLETDCQLSLDYSLAVLNSSPTWFYIYHTSPVLRGDFRRFMTSYLSSMPFPTWMPEETRDKLPSYDSIQNSTSNSLALERRLADAARVNLNLHRKNDSLNLSLLDHFGSYSENSTISEIGLTQPPENAADSILQQTTQEKPNLRVGDATVHRESTNTVEIRLTARYKPDDENGHETDQWGYTETDPLPALRITDLTEPEADLIEAFVPVAVDEADGFANFRETATKTNSLVDRLRKLTLPRVEDVREGLESYVETKARAEELEEKIERTDDLIDEIVYDLYGLTDEEIEIVEEAVGQ
;
A
#
# COMPACT_ATOMS: atom_id res chain seq x y z
N MET A 1 -11.93 2.16 -25.91
CA MET A 1 -11.01 1.22 -26.57
C MET A 1 -9.80 2.00 -27.09
N SER A 2 -8.76 2.13 -26.27
CA SER A 2 -7.42 2.50 -26.71
C SER A 2 -6.77 1.27 -27.34
N GLN A 3 -6.25 1.40 -28.56
CA GLN A 3 -5.54 0.32 -29.23
C GLN A 3 -4.08 0.38 -28.79
N VAL A 4 -3.69 -0.47 -27.83
CA VAL A 4 -2.32 -0.53 -27.32
C VAL A 4 -1.40 -1.03 -28.43
N THR A 5 -0.62 -0.12 -29.01
CA THR A 5 0.64 -0.49 -29.68
C THR A 5 1.53 -1.14 -28.64
N LEU A 6 2.01 -2.36 -28.93
CA LEU A 6 3.11 -2.94 -28.18
C LEU A 6 4.32 -2.00 -28.28
N PRO A 7 5.11 -1.83 -27.20
CA PRO A 7 6.37 -1.10 -27.26
C PRO A 7 7.32 -1.66 -28.33
N SER A 8 8.28 -0.84 -28.76
CA SER A 8 9.31 -1.22 -29.74
C SER A 8 10.40 -2.15 -29.16
N ASP A 9 10.38 -2.32 -27.86
CA ASP A 9 11.57 -2.59 -27.06
C ASP A 9 11.64 -4.08 -26.71
N PRO A 10 12.85 -4.67 -26.55
CA PRO A 10 12.99 -6.13 -26.44
C PRO A 10 12.44 -6.71 -25.13
N TYR A 11 12.10 -5.87 -24.16
CA TYR A 11 11.55 -6.21 -22.86
C TYR A 11 10.24 -5.45 -22.58
N LEU A 12 9.35 -6.05 -21.79
CA LEU A 12 8.29 -5.33 -21.10
C LEU A 12 8.76 -5.07 -19.67
N ASN A 13 9.42 -3.93 -19.45
CA ASN A 13 10.03 -3.58 -18.16
C ASN A 13 9.04 -3.73 -16.99
N SER A 14 7.74 -3.48 -17.22
CA SER A 14 6.64 -3.71 -16.26
C SER A 14 6.64 -2.82 -15.01
N ASN A 15 7.54 -1.84 -14.95
CA ASN A 15 7.49 -0.68 -14.05
C ASN A 15 7.40 -1.02 -12.53
N LEU A 16 8.12 -1.98 -11.88
CA LEU A 16 10.81 -2.87 -11.34
C LEU A 16 12.17 -2.04 -11.52
N PHE A 17 12.81 -2.07 -12.70
CA PHE A 17 13.96 -1.22 -13.00
C PHE A 17 13.45 0.16 -13.45
N SER A 18 14.09 1.25 -13.00
CA SER A 18 13.76 2.57 -13.54
C SER A 18 14.12 2.65 -15.04
N GLY A 19 13.28 3.31 -15.86
CA GLY A 19 13.55 3.44 -17.30
C GLY A 19 14.92 4.08 -17.57
N TYR A 20 15.23 5.19 -16.91
CA TYR A 20 16.55 5.84 -16.99
C TYR A 20 17.73 4.93 -16.61
N TYR A 21 17.54 3.92 -15.77
CA TYR A 21 18.59 2.93 -15.52
C TYR A 21 18.82 2.03 -16.75
N LEU A 22 17.76 1.48 -17.32
CA LEU A 22 17.84 0.63 -18.52
C LEU A 22 18.30 1.41 -19.77
N ASP A 23 17.83 2.65 -19.94
CA ASP A 23 18.01 3.44 -21.16
C ASP A 23 19.35 4.21 -21.19
N GLU A 24 19.91 4.58 -20.01
CA GLU A 24 21.00 5.57 -19.89
C GLU A 24 22.04 5.22 -18.79
N ARG A 25 22.03 4.01 -18.21
CA ARG A 25 23.03 3.56 -17.21
C ARG A 25 23.50 2.12 -17.34
N VAL A 26 22.68 1.22 -17.88
CA VAL A 26 23.01 -0.20 -18.02
C VAL A 26 24.22 -0.40 -18.94
N ASP A 27 24.27 0.31 -20.07
CA ASP A 27 25.38 0.29 -21.03
C ASP A 27 26.73 0.82 -20.47
N ASP A 28 26.71 1.56 -19.35
CA ASP A 28 27.91 2.08 -18.66
C ASP A 28 28.57 1.04 -17.71
N LEU A 29 27.99 -0.16 -17.55
CA LEU A 29 28.46 -1.19 -16.62
C LEU A 29 29.45 -2.16 -17.26
N ASP A 30 30.55 -2.48 -16.56
CA ASP A 30 31.55 -3.49 -16.98
C ASP A 30 30.92 -4.87 -17.33
N ALA A 31 29.74 -5.20 -16.80
CA ALA A 31 29.01 -6.44 -17.10
C ALA A 31 28.27 -6.43 -18.45
N TRP A 32 28.11 -5.27 -19.08
CA TRP A 32 27.46 -5.08 -20.39
C TRP A 32 28.46 -4.87 -21.54
N ASP A 33 29.77 -4.81 -21.26
CA ASP A 33 30.85 -4.95 -22.26
C ASP A 33 30.99 -6.43 -22.70
N CYS A 34 29.92 -6.99 -23.26
CA CYS A 34 29.78 -8.40 -23.65
C CYS A 34 29.06 -8.61 -25.00
N ASP A 35 29.14 -7.62 -25.90
CA ASP A 35 28.49 -7.60 -27.23
C ASP A 35 28.77 -8.87 -28.06
N ASP A 36 30.01 -9.37 -28.07
CA ASP A 36 30.42 -10.57 -28.83
C ASP A 36 29.82 -11.84 -28.22
N GLU A 37 29.89 -12.01 -26.89
CA GLU A 37 29.28 -13.13 -26.17
C GLU A 37 27.75 -13.14 -26.29
N ALA A 38 27.11 -11.97 -26.16
CA ALA A 38 25.66 -11.80 -26.32
C ALA A 38 25.21 -12.12 -27.76
N ALA A 39 26.00 -11.76 -28.77
CA ALA A 39 25.74 -12.10 -30.15
C ALA A 39 25.88 -13.62 -30.43
N GLU A 40 26.87 -14.30 -29.83
CA GLU A 40 27.00 -15.76 -29.94
C GLU A 40 25.83 -16.48 -29.25
N ALA A 41 25.47 -16.07 -28.03
CA ALA A 41 24.32 -16.62 -27.30
C ALA A 41 23.00 -16.40 -28.08
N PHE A 42 22.75 -15.19 -28.59
CA PHE A 42 21.57 -14.88 -29.39
C PHE A 42 21.50 -15.72 -30.68
N ALA A 43 22.62 -15.91 -31.37
CA ALA A 43 22.69 -16.75 -32.57
C ALA A 43 22.40 -18.24 -32.25
N ALA A 44 22.90 -18.75 -31.13
CA ALA A 44 22.60 -20.12 -30.66
C ALA A 44 21.12 -20.29 -30.30
N LEU A 45 20.54 -19.34 -29.57
CA LEU A 45 19.12 -19.29 -29.21
C LEU A 45 18.22 -19.22 -30.47
N GLN A 46 18.58 -18.38 -31.45
CA GLN A 46 17.84 -18.25 -32.70
C GLN A 46 17.89 -19.53 -33.54
N ALA A 47 19.05 -20.19 -33.62
CA ALA A 47 19.21 -21.48 -34.31
C ALA A 47 18.38 -22.60 -33.65
N ARG A 48 18.25 -22.59 -32.31
CA ARG A 48 17.37 -23.51 -31.58
C ARG A 48 15.89 -23.20 -31.83
N TRP A 49 15.50 -21.92 -31.77
CA TRP A 49 14.13 -21.47 -32.03
C TRP A 49 13.63 -21.91 -33.40
N ASP A 50 14.44 -21.77 -34.45
CA ASP A 50 14.05 -22.18 -35.80
C ASP A 50 13.87 -23.71 -35.97
N GLY A 51 14.38 -24.53 -35.04
CA GLY A 51 14.09 -25.96 -34.94
C GLY A 51 12.86 -26.30 -34.09
N GLU A 52 12.68 -25.62 -32.95
CA GLU A 52 11.70 -25.97 -31.91
C GLU A 52 10.35 -25.23 -32.01
N ARG A 53 10.29 -24.06 -32.67
CA ARG A 53 9.10 -23.18 -32.68
C ARG A 53 7.79 -23.83 -33.14
N ASP A 54 7.88 -24.81 -34.04
CA ASP A 54 6.73 -25.53 -34.61
C ASP A 54 6.30 -26.72 -33.71
N LEU A 55 7.03 -26.97 -32.60
CA LEU A 55 6.85 -28.09 -31.66
C LEU A 55 6.48 -27.63 -30.24
N VAL A 56 7.06 -26.54 -29.73
CA VAL A 56 6.95 -26.10 -28.32
C VAL A 56 5.51 -25.96 -27.80
N ALA A 57 4.57 -25.52 -28.65
CA ALA A 57 3.16 -25.39 -28.28
C ALA A 57 2.44 -26.75 -28.07
N GLY A 58 3.07 -27.86 -28.47
CA GLY A 58 2.60 -29.23 -28.22
C GLY A 58 3.28 -29.94 -27.04
N TYR A 59 4.24 -29.30 -26.37
CA TYR A 59 4.93 -29.86 -25.21
C TYR A 59 4.09 -29.72 -23.92
N ASN A 60 4.22 -30.70 -23.02
CA ASN A 60 3.80 -30.55 -21.62
C ASN A 60 4.90 -29.82 -20.81
N GLU A 61 4.61 -29.52 -19.55
CA GLU A 61 5.51 -28.78 -18.64
C GLU A 61 6.93 -29.39 -18.61
N ASP A 62 7.08 -30.68 -18.29
CA ASP A 62 8.37 -31.37 -18.23
C ASP A 62 9.14 -31.36 -19.57
N THR A 63 8.44 -31.59 -20.70
CA THR A 63 9.09 -31.62 -22.02
C THR A 63 9.51 -30.22 -22.46
N LEU A 64 8.71 -29.19 -22.18
CA LEU A 64 9.06 -27.79 -22.46
C LEU A 64 10.22 -27.34 -21.58
N LEU A 65 10.22 -27.74 -20.31
CA LEU A 65 11.28 -27.46 -19.35
C LEU A 65 12.61 -28.06 -19.83
N GLY A 66 12.66 -29.37 -20.10
CA GLY A 66 13.89 -30.04 -20.53
C GLY A 66 14.34 -29.77 -21.97
N SER A 67 13.42 -29.56 -22.92
CA SER A 67 13.77 -29.45 -24.36
C SER A 67 13.98 -28.00 -24.82
N TRP A 68 13.40 -27.03 -24.12
CA TRP A 68 13.47 -25.61 -24.47
C TRP A 68 14.10 -24.79 -23.34
N ILE A 69 13.48 -24.73 -22.16
CA ILE A 69 13.87 -23.80 -21.08
C ILE A 69 15.28 -24.10 -20.55
N ASP A 70 15.60 -25.35 -20.23
CA ASP A 70 16.91 -25.78 -19.71
C ASP A 70 18.08 -25.41 -20.64
N GLU A 71 17.85 -25.39 -21.96
CA GLU A 71 18.88 -25.05 -22.94
C GLU A 71 18.84 -23.60 -23.43
N VAL A 72 17.77 -22.84 -23.13
CA VAL A 72 17.84 -21.38 -23.07
C VAL A 72 18.74 -20.96 -21.90
N LEU A 73 18.54 -21.55 -20.71
CA LEU A 73 19.35 -21.29 -19.53
C LEU A 73 20.83 -21.62 -19.74
N ALA A 74 21.12 -22.78 -20.34
CA ALA A 74 22.49 -23.18 -20.67
C ALA A 74 23.16 -22.26 -21.72
N ALA A 75 22.40 -21.74 -22.70
CA ALA A 75 22.90 -20.76 -23.67
C ALA A 75 23.15 -19.37 -23.05
N LEU A 76 22.45 -19.05 -21.95
CA LEU A 76 22.71 -17.87 -21.11
C LEU A 76 23.80 -18.12 -20.04
N GLY A 77 24.45 -19.28 -20.03
CA GLY A 77 25.59 -19.60 -19.16
C GLY A 77 25.26 -20.24 -17.81
N TYR A 78 23.98 -20.34 -17.42
CA TYR A 78 23.58 -20.88 -16.12
C TYR A 78 23.79 -22.41 -16.03
N ASP A 79 24.38 -22.87 -14.93
CA ASP A 79 24.31 -24.28 -14.49
C ASP A 79 23.17 -24.44 -13.47
N THR A 80 22.52 -25.60 -13.38
CA THR A 80 21.23 -25.73 -12.65
C THR A 80 21.13 -26.96 -11.73
N ILE A 81 20.36 -26.83 -10.64
CA ILE A 81 19.88 -27.97 -9.84
C ILE A 81 18.38 -28.11 -10.04
N GLN A 82 17.94 -29.32 -10.37
CA GLN A 82 16.54 -29.69 -10.59
C GLN A 82 15.84 -30.08 -9.28
N GLU A 83 14.52 -29.94 -9.23
CA GLU A 83 13.63 -30.48 -8.17
C GLU A 83 14.16 -30.22 -6.75
N THR A 84 14.41 -28.95 -6.41
CA THR A 84 14.88 -28.60 -5.06
C THR A 84 13.69 -28.33 -4.16
N THR A 85 13.54 -29.18 -3.13
CA THR A 85 12.54 -29.01 -2.08
C THR A 85 12.72 -27.66 -1.39
N LEU A 86 11.63 -26.93 -1.22
CA LEU A 86 11.59 -25.64 -0.56
C LEU A 86 11.78 -25.82 0.96
N PRO A 87 12.54 -24.96 1.66
CA PRO A 87 12.68 -25.00 3.11
C PRO A 87 11.32 -25.06 3.84
N ASP A 88 11.26 -25.93 4.87
CA ASP A 88 10.14 -26.20 5.79
C ASP A 88 8.72 -26.29 5.19
N SER A 89 8.61 -26.56 3.89
CA SER A 89 7.35 -26.52 3.14
C SER A 89 7.29 -27.61 2.08
N GLY A 90 6.08 -28.05 1.73
CA GLY A 90 5.86 -29.20 0.83
C GLY A 90 6.09 -28.90 -0.66
N GLY A 91 6.79 -27.82 -0.99
CA GLY A 91 7.02 -27.36 -2.36
C GLY A 91 8.30 -27.91 -2.99
N TYR A 92 8.38 -27.86 -4.31
CA TYR A 92 9.60 -28.09 -5.08
C TYR A 92 9.75 -26.95 -6.08
N ILE A 93 10.96 -26.42 -6.22
CA ILE A 93 11.34 -25.47 -7.25
C ILE A 93 11.83 -26.27 -8.46
N ASP A 94 11.34 -25.95 -9.66
CA ASP A 94 11.73 -26.61 -10.91
C ASP A 94 13.25 -26.53 -11.13
N ARG A 95 13.82 -25.33 -11.08
CA ARG A 95 15.26 -25.07 -11.26
C ARG A 95 15.79 -24.04 -10.27
N VAL A 96 16.95 -24.31 -9.69
CA VAL A 96 17.79 -23.31 -9.01
C VAL A 96 18.99 -23.02 -9.92
N LEU A 97 19.22 -21.75 -10.23
CA LEU A 97 20.22 -21.27 -11.20
C LEU A 97 21.50 -20.80 -10.51
N TYR A 98 22.66 -21.03 -11.14
CA TYR A 98 23.98 -20.63 -10.63
C TYR A 98 24.82 -20.08 -11.78
N ASP A 99 25.53 -18.97 -11.52
CA ASP A 99 26.42 -18.33 -12.51
C ASP A 99 27.65 -19.19 -12.85
N SER A 100 27.95 -20.21 -12.03
CA SER A 100 29.03 -21.15 -12.34
C SER A 100 28.75 -22.58 -11.90
N ALA A 101 29.32 -23.51 -12.68
CA ALA A 101 29.39 -24.91 -12.34
C ALA A 101 30.27 -25.21 -11.09
N SER A 102 31.01 -24.23 -10.54
CA SER A 102 31.68 -24.39 -9.24
C SER A 102 30.66 -24.20 -8.12
N ASP A 103 29.92 -23.10 -8.14
CA ASP A 103 28.98 -22.70 -7.10
C ASP A 103 27.83 -23.69 -6.97
N ARG A 104 27.34 -24.21 -8.09
CA ARG A 104 26.41 -25.34 -8.10
C ARG A 104 26.97 -26.61 -7.44
N ARG A 105 28.26 -26.91 -7.61
CA ARG A 105 28.88 -28.11 -7.00
C ARG A 105 29.02 -27.94 -5.48
N ASP A 106 29.34 -26.73 -5.04
CA ASP A 106 29.36 -26.39 -3.61
C ASP A 106 27.97 -26.53 -2.99
N ALA A 107 26.95 -25.94 -3.62
CA ALA A 107 25.54 -26.04 -3.22
C ALA A 107 25.05 -27.51 -3.19
N MET A 108 25.43 -28.32 -4.19
CA MET A 108 25.08 -29.74 -4.25
C MET A 108 25.81 -30.59 -3.19
N ALA A 109 26.97 -30.14 -2.69
CA ALA A 109 27.64 -30.75 -1.54
C ALA A 109 26.93 -30.39 -0.23
N MET A 110 26.57 -29.11 -0.02
CA MET A 110 25.76 -28.66 1.11
C MET A 110 24.42 -29.41 1.20
N LYS A 111 23.73 -29.58 0.05
CA LYS A 111 22.49 -30.37 -0.06
C LYS A 111 22.68 -31.85 0.31
N GLN A 112 23.86 -32.43 0.10
CA GLN A 112 24.18 -33.83 0.51
C GLN A 112 24.49 -33.95 2.01
N ASP A 113 25.12 -32.94 2.61
CA ASP A 113 25.37 -32.86 4.05
C ASP A 113 24.12 -32.42 4.85
N GLY A 114 22.98 -32.23 4.18
CA GLY A 114 21.68 -31.90 4.79
C GLY A 114 21.41 -30.41 5.00
N GLN A 115 22.28 -29.54 4.50
CA GLN A 115 22.15 -28.08 4.60
C GLN A 115 21.32 -27.56 3.41
N LEU A 116 19.99 -27.62 3.53
CA LEU A 116 19.07 -27.19 2.47
C LEU A 116 19.27 -25.72 2.11
N ASP A 117 19.39 -24.84 3.10
CA ASP A 117 19.59 -23.38 2.91
C ASP A 117 20.88 -23.06 2.17
N GLY A 118 21.94 -23.84 2.44
CA GLY A 118 23.22 -23.77 1.72
C GLY A 118 23.12 -24.09 0.23
N THR A 119 22.03 -24.74 -0.22
CA THR A 119 21.72 -24.87 -1.65
C THR A 119 21.46 -23.51 -2.29
N PHE A 120 20.75 -22.62 -1.59
CA PHE A 120 20.32 -21.32 -2.11
C PHE A 120 21.32 -20.19 -1.87
N GLY A 121 22.21 -20.32 -0.87
CA GLY A 121 23.22 -19.31 -0.50
C GLY A 121 24.27 -18.93 -1.56
N LYS A 122 24.23 -19.57 -2.74
CA LYS A 122 25.03 -19.23 -3.93
C LYS A 122 24.21 -19.21 -5.23
N ALA A 123 22.88 -19.27 -5.14
CA ALA A 123 22.01 -19.29 -6.30
C ALA A 123 21.78 -17.86 -6.82
N ALA A 124 21.82 -17.68 -8.14
CA ALA A 124 21.55 -16.42 -8.80
C ALA A 124 20.05 -16.12 -8.85
N ALA A 125 19.24 -17.15 -9.11
CA ALA A 125 17.78 -17.09 -9.07
C ALA A 125 17.16 -18.49 -8.85
N LEU A 126 15.93 -18.53 -8.35
CA LEU A 126 15.03 -19.67 -8.55
C LEU A 126 14.24 -19.50 -9.85
N LEU A 127 13.79 -20.60 -10.45
CA LEU A 127 12.95 -20.59 -11.64
C LEU A 127 11.84 -21.63 -11.54
N GLU A 128 10.65 -21.22 -11.94
CA GLU A 128 9.43 -22.02 -12.11
C GLU A 128 9.00 -21.96 -13.59
N ALA A 129 8.71 -23.12 -14.17
CA ALA A 129 8.26 -23.26 -15.55
C ALA A 129 6.79 -23.67 -15.61
N LYS A 130 6.03 -23.16 -16.58
CA LYS A 130 4.63 -23.55 -16.83
C LYS A 130 4.44 -23.93 -18.29
N GLN A 131 3.41 -24.73 -18.61
CA GLN A 131 3.12 -25.13 -19.99
C GLN A 131 3.00 -23.92 -20.95
N TRP A 132 3.41 -24.11 -22.20
CA TRP A 132 3.43 -23.07 -23.23
C TRP A 132 2.12 -22.29 -23.34
N ASP A 133 2.23 -20.96 -23.44
CA ASP A 133 1.11 -20.00 -23.48
C ASP A 133 0.18 -19.97 -22.25
N ALA A 134 0.50 -20.67 -21.15
CA ALA A 134 -0.25 -20.56 -19.89
C ALA A 134 -0.35 -19.12 -19.36
N ASP A 135 -1.47 -18.79 -18.70
CA ASP A 135 -1.69 -17.50 -18.05
C ASP A 135 -1.21 -17.53 -16.59
N PHE A 136 -0.19 -16.74 -16.29
CA PHE A 136 0.39 -16.63 -14.95
C PHE A 136 -0.54 -15.98 -13.90
N THR A 137 -1.72 -15.51 -14.31
CA THR A 137 -2.74 -14.88 -13.46
C THR A 137 -4.03 -15.71 -13.35
N GLU A 138 -4.13 -16.84 -14.07
CA GLU A 138 -5.24 -17.78 -13.87
C GLU A 138 -5.15 -18.41 -12.48
N ARG A 139 -6.25 -18.32 -11.71
CA ARG A 139 -6.29 -18.89 -10.35
C ARG A 139 -6.29 -20.41 -10.41
N PHE A 140 -5.49 -21.04 -9.55
CA PHE A 140 -5.50 -22.49 -9.42
C PHE A 140 -6.87 -22.98 -8.91
N ALA A 141 -7.38 -24.05 -9.52
CA ALA A 141 -8.66 -24.67 -9.16
C ALA A 141 -8.62 -25.45 -7.82
N GLU A 142 -7.45 -25.56 -7.20
CA GLU A 142 -7.19 -26.28 -5.95
C GLU A 142 -6.88 -25.30 -4.82
N GLN A 143 -7.24 -25.66 -3.59
CA GLN A 143 -6.98 -24.85 -2.40
C GLN A 143 -5.51 -24.98 -1.95
N ARG A 144 -4.63 -24.25 -2.65
CA ARG A 144 -3.17 -24.16 -2.38
C ARG A 144 -2.82 -22.95 -1.51
N SER A 145 -1.59 -22.89 -0.99
CA SER A 145 -1.09 -21.74 -0.21
C SER A 145 -1.00 -20.44 -1.03
N TYR A 146 -0.73 -20.57 -2.34
CA TYR A 146 -0.63 -19.49 -3.32
C TYR A 146 -1.81 -19.55 -4.31
N ARG A 147 -2.21 -18.39 -4.85
CA ARG A 147 -3.48 -18.21 -5.58
C ARG A 147 -3.40 -18.46 -7.10
N ASP A 148 -2.24 -18.18 -7.68
CA ASP A 148 -1.91 -18.20 -9.10
C ASP A 148 -0.39 -18.45 -9.26
N ALA A 149 0.12 -18.63 -10.48
CA ALA A 149 1.52 -18.94 -10.71
C ALA A 149 2.48 -17.76 -10.39
N SER A 150 1.99 -16.51 -10.46
CA SER A 150 2.79 -15.34 -10.06
C SER A 150 3.01 -15.33 -8.53
N HIS A 151 1.95 -15.61 -7.77
CA HIS A 151 2.01 -15.78 -6.32
C HIS A 151 2.82 -17.04 -5.93
N GLN A 152 2.88 -18.09 -6.76
CA GLN A 152 3.73 -19.26 -6.48
C GLN A 152 5.22 -18.91 -6.43
N VAL A 153 5.75 -18.20 -7.43
CA VAL A 153 7.18 -17.80 -7.47
C VAL A 153 7.52 -16.84 -6.33
N LYS A 154 6.62 -15.89 -6.05
CA LYS A 154 6.72 -14.97 -4.90
C LYS A 154 6.74 -15.73 -3.56
N TYR A 155 5.82 -16.68 -3.37
CA TYR A 155 5.78 -17.54 -2.19
C TYR A 155 7.06 -18.38 -2.03
N TYR A 156 7.71 -18.79 -3.13
CA TYR A 156 8.99 -19.49 -3.08
C TYR A 156 10.15 -18.59 -2.63
N LEU A 157 10.23 -17.35 -3.13
CA LEU A 157 11.21 -16.37 -2.65
C LEU A 157 11.04 -16.10 -1.14
N GLU A 158 9.79 -15.97 -0.67
CA GLU A 158 9.46 -15.77 0.75
C GLU A 158 9.84 -16.93 1.69
N HIS A 159 10.17 -18.11 1.14
CA HIS A 159 10.57 -19.31 1.90
C HIS A 159 11.96 -19.82 1.48
N THR A 160 12.76 -18.97 0.84
CA THR A 160 14.20 -19.20 0.61
C THR A 160 15.04 -18.18 1.38
N PRO A 161 16.31 -18.47 1.71
CA PRO A 161 17.20 -17.53 2.41
C PRO A 161 17.36 -16.20 1.68
N ASP A 162 17.46 -15.09 2.41
CA ASP A 162 17.49 -13.71 1.89
C ASP A 162 18.65 -13.39 0.92
N SER A 163 19.64 -14.28 0.81
CA SER A 163 20.65 -14.25 -0.25
C SER A 163 20.07 -14.45 -1.65
N LEU A 164 18.94 -15.15 -1.79
CA LEU A 164 18.33 -15.48 -3.08
C LEU A 164 17.33 -14.39 -3.52
N ASN A 165 17.85 -13.35 -4.17
CA ASN A 165 17.11 -12.13 -4.42
C ASN A 165 16.20 -12.13 -5.67
N TRP A 166 16.23 -13.20 -6.47
CA TRP A 166 15.56 -13.25 -7.77
C TRP A 166 14.79 -14.56 -8.03
N GLY A 167 13.59 -14.42 -8.57
CA GLY A 167 12.75 -15.52 -9.04
C GLY A 167 12.31 -15.32 -10.49
N ILE A 168 12.32 -16.39 -11.29
CA ILE A 168 11.92 -16.35 -12.70
C ILE A 168 10.67 -17.20 -12.90
N LEU A 169 9.61 -16.62 -13.48
CA LEU A 169 8.46 -17.37 -13.98
C LEU A 169 8.51 -17.41 -15.51
N THR A 170 8.48 -18.60 -16.09
CA THR A 170 8.54 -18.77 -17.55
C THR A 170 7.49 -19.75 -18.07
N ASN A 171 6.99 -19.52 -19.28
CA ASN A 171 6.22 -20.51 -20.05
C ASN A 171 6.90 -20.82 -21.39
N GLY A 172 8.23 -20.68 -21.45
CA GLY A 172 9.06 -20.79 -22.64
C GLY A 172 8.94 -19.59 -23.60
N ARG A 173 7.75 -18.99 -23.69
CA ARG A 173 7.44 -17.83 -24.54
C ARG A 173 7.59 -16.48 -23.83
N LYS A 174 7.06 -16.40 -22.61
CA LYS A 174 7.17 -15.25 -21.70
C LYS A 174 8.11 -15.64 -20.58
N TRP A 175 8.99 -14.72 -20.21
CA TRP A 175 9.89 -14.83 -19.07
C TRP A 175 9.66 -13.58 -18.21
N ARG A 176 9.44 -13.75 -16.91
CA ARG A 176 9.21 -12.67 -15.94
C ARG A 176 10.20 -12.80 -14.80
N LEU A 177 10.76 -11.67 -14.37
CA LEU A 177 11.61 -11.56 -13.20
C LEU A 177 10.80 -11.02 -12.01
N TYR A 178 11.05 -11.58 -10.82
CA TYR A 178 10.46 -11.21 -9.53
C TYR A 178 11.62 -10.96 -8.56
N GLY A 179 11.54 -9.89 -7.77
CA GLY A 179 12.55 -9.54 -6.76
C GLY A 179 12.13 -9.91 -5.33
N THR A 180 13.06 -9.77 -4.41
CA THR A 180 12.84 -9.81 -2.95
C THR A 180 12.20 -8.52 -2.41
N LYS A 181 11.84 -8.57 -1.12
CA LYS A 181 11.12 -7.50 -0.41
C LYS A 181 12.05 -6.35 -0.04
N GLU A 182 11.59 -5.11 -0.28
CA GLU A 182 12.21 -3.91 0.26
C GLU A 182 11.24 -3.18 1.20
N ILE A 183 11.80 -2.47 2.19
CA ILE A 183 11.05 -1.48 2.97
C ILE A 183 10.97 -0.19 2.13
N VAL A 184 9.76 0.30 1.88
CA VAL A 184 9.48 1.47 1.05
C VAL A 184 9.11 2.66 1.94
N MET A 185 9.63 3.85 1.61
CA MET A 185 9.28 5.13 2.26
C MET A 185 9.15 6.29 1.26
N PRO A 186 8.33 7.33 1.55
CA PRO A 186 8.31 8.58 0.77
C PRO A 186 9.54 9.48 1.06
N ASP A 187 9.89 10.39 0.14
CA ASP A 187 10.93 11.42 0.35
C ASP A 187 10.45 12.56 1.26
N VAL A 188 9.14 12.80 1.33
CA VAL A 188 8.53 13.93 2.06
C VAL A 188 7.20 13.48 2.69
N CYS A 189 7.08 13.60 4.02
CA CYS A 189 5.89 13.20 4.80
C CYS A 189 5.84 13.96 6.15
N GLN A 190 4.75 13.78 6.92
CA GLN A 190 4.50 14.43 8.22
C GLN A 190 4.57 13.45 9.42
N ARG A 191 4.95 12.20 9.18
CA ARG A 191 5.17 11.14 10.18
C ARG A 191 6.02 10.03 9.54
N CYS A 192 6.37 8.99 10.28
CA CYS A 192 6.90 7.77 9.67
C CYS A 192 5.81 7.05 8.86
N GLU A 193 6.10 6.76 7.58
CA GLU A 193 5.17 6.08 6.66
C GLU A 193 5.93 5.00 5.86
N PHE A 194 6.56 4.08 6.59
CA PHE A 194 7.26 2.93 6.02
C PHE A 194 6.27 1.78 5.80
N THR A 195 6.46 1.04 4.70
CA THR A 195 5.77 -0.22 4.43
C THR A 195 6.76 -1.25 3.86
N ILE A 196 6.34 -2.48 3.65
CA ILE A 196 7.10 -3.49 2.90
C ILE A 196 6.36 -3.74 1.58
N ASP A 197 7.07 -3.61 0.44
CA ASP A 197 6.60 -4.24 -0.80
C ASP A 197 6.76 -5.75 -0.63
N ASP A 198 5.67 -6.42 -0.25
CA ASP A 198 5.69 -7.87 -0.16
C ASP A 198 5.27 -8.55 -1.47
N GLU A 199 4.26 -8.02 -2.20
CA GLU A 199 3.79 -8.61 -3.46
C GLU A 199 4.89 -8.60 -4.53
N GLY A 200 5.82 -7.64 -4.47
CA GLY A 200 7.01 -7.55 -5.30
C GLY A 200 6.69 -6.89 -6.64
N GLY A 201 7.16 -5.65 -6.80
CA GLY A 201 7.13 -4.94 -8.06
C GLY A 201 6.54 -3.53 -8.00
N ILE A 202 6.53 -2.89 -6.84
CA ILE A 202 6.30 -1.47 -6.68
C ILE A 202 7.63 -0.73 -6.99
N TYR A 203 7.87 -0.26 -8.22
CA TYR A 203 9.12 0.49 -8.51
C TYR A 203 8.92 1.96 -8.17
N LEU A 204 9.85 2.53 -7.41
CA LEU A 204 9.64 3.80 -6.72
C LEU A 204 9.92 5.02 -7.61
N PRO A 205 9.06 6.07 -7.57
CA PRO A 205 9.38 7.36 -8.18
C PRO A 205 10.53 8.04 -7.42
N ASN A 206 11.12 9.08 -7.99
CA ASN A 206 12.18 9.89 -7.34
C ASN A 206 11.70 10.73 -6.13
N SER A 207 10.51 10.45 -5.62
CA SER A 207 9.91 10.99 -4.39
C SER A 207 9.66 9.89 -3.35
N ALA A 208 10.31 8.73 -3.49
CA ALA A 208 10.30 7.60 -2.57
C ALA A 208 11.65 6.85 -2.65
N TYR A 209 11.95 6.03 -1.63
CA TYR A 209 13.18 5.26 -1.53
C TYR A 209 12.92 3.85 -0.98
N GLY A 210 13.70 2.89 -1.48
CA GLY A 210 13.73 1.52 -1.00
C GLY A 210 14.88 1.31 -0.01
N ILE A 211 14.64 0.49 1.01
CA ILE A 211 15.62 0.06 2.00
C ILE A 211 15.69 -1.47 1.91
N VAL A 212 16.83 -1.94 1.42
CA VAL A 212 17.20 -3.36 1.33
C VAL A 212 18.21 -3.65 2.46
N LEU A 213 18.07 -4.78 3.14
CA LEU A 213 19.02 -5.21 4.16
C LEU A 213 20.26 -5.84 3.50
N GLU A 214 21.45 -5.56 4.02
CA GLU A 214 22.70 -6.15 3.51
C GLU A 214 22.71 -7.68 3.75
N THR A 215 23.38 -8.46 2.90
CA THR A 215 23.28 -9.94 2.90
C THR A 215 23.81 -10.62 4.16
N ASP A 216 24.63 -9.94 4.97
CA ASP A 216 25.09 -10.38 6.30
C ASP A 216 24.32 -9.71 7.46
N CYS A 217 23.34 -8.85 7.18
CA CYS A 217 22.47 -8.23 8.18
C CYS A 217 21.69 -9.31 8.95
N GLN A 218 21.67 -9.19 10.28
CA GLN A 218 21.00 -10.15 11.17
C GLN A 218 19.63 -9.64 11.65
N LEU A 219 19.14 -8.52 11.11
CA LEU A 219 17.84 -7.95 11.45
C LEU A 219 16.73 -8.58 10.60
N SER A 220 15.57 -8.83 11.20
CA SER A 220 14.36 -9.18 10.45
C SER A 220 13.79 -7.93 9.76
N LEU A 221 13.32 -8.08 8.51
CA LEU A 221 12.63 -7.00 7.80
C LEU A 221 11.39 -6.49 8.56
N ASP A 222 10.61 -7.40 9.17
CA ASP A 222 9.45 -7.06 9.99
C ASP A 222 9.85 -6.30 11.27
N TYR A 223 10.94 -6.71 11.92
CA TYR A 223 11.52 -5.99 13.06
C TYR A 223 11.94 -4.56 12.67
N SER A 224 12.67 -4.45 11.55
CA SER A 224 13.16 -3.17 11.06
C SER A 224 12.03 -2.23 10.65
N LEU A 225 10.94 -2.74 10.05
CA LEU A 225 9.75 -1.96 9.73
C LEU A 225 9.13 -1.31 10.97
N ALA A 226 8.95 -2.06 12.06
CA ALA A 226 8.37 -1.51 13.28
C ALA A 226 9.28 -0.49 13.98
N VAL A 227 10.59 -0.72 14.03
CA VAL A 227 11.53 0.31 14.52
C VAL A 227 11.44 1.58 13.66
N LEU A 228 11.36 1.46 12.33
CA LEU A 228 11.29 2.61 11.43
C LEU A 228 9.95 3.38 11.52
N ASN A 229 8.83 2.71 11.80
CA ASN A 229 7.54 3.37 12.00
C ASN A 229 7.33 3.98 13.40
N SER A 230 8.19 3.67 14.37
CA SER A 230 8.05 4.12 15.76
C SER A 230 8.25 5.64 15.99
N SER A 231 7.61 6.17 17.03
CA SER A 231 7.72 7.55 17.50
C SER A 231 9.16 7.99 17.82
N PRO A 232 10.06 7.17 18.40
CA PRO A 232 11.50 7.47 18.49
C PRO A 232 12.18 7.73 17.13
N THR A 233 11.80 7.00 16.07
CA THR A 233 12.32 7.25 14.72
C THR A 233 11.76 8.55 14.16
N TRP A 234 10.46 8.84 14.37
CA TRP A 234 9.90 10.12 13.96
C TRP A 234 10.56 11.29 14.70
N PHE A 235 10.74 11.21 16.02
CA PHE A 235 11.44 12.19 16.85
C PHE A 235 12.88 12.47 16.36
N TYR A 236 13.63 11.41 16.04
CA TYR A 236 14.97 11.56 15.46
C TYR A 236 14.93 12.34 14.13
N ILE A 237 14.01 11.99 13.23
CA ILE A 237 13.86 12.64 11.92
C ILE A 237 13.32 14.06 12.06
N TYR A 238 12.39 14.31 12.98
CA TYR A 238 11.80 15.61 13.28
C TYR A 238 12.86 16.64 13.69
N HIS A 239 13.90 16.20 14.42
CA HIS A 239 15.00 17.05 14.88
C HIS A 239 16.25 17.05 13.97
N THR A 240 16.44 16.07 13.09
CA THR A 240 17.63 15.97 12.21
C THR A 240 17.38 16.33 10.75
N SER A 241 16.14 16.24 10.28
CA SER A 241 15.74 16.52 8.89
C SER A 241 15.30 17.99 8.69
N PRO A 242 15.51 18.58 7.50
CA PRO A 242 15.03 19.92 7.19
C PRO A 242 13.50 20.02 7.22
N VAL A 243 13.00 21.06 7.91
CA VAL A 243 11.59 21.49 7.90
C VAL A 243 11.21 22.03 6.52
N LEU A 244 10.10 21.54 5.97
CA LEU A 244 9.46 22.03 4.74
C LEU A 244 8.13 22.76 5.07
N ARG A 245 7.46 23.30 4.05
CA ARG A 245 6.21 24.06 4.25
C ARG A 245 5.09 23.11 4.70
N GLY A 246 4.43 23.44 5.82
CA GLY A 246 3.39 22.58 6.44
C GLY A 246 3.97 21.54 7.38
N ASP A 247 5.16 21.80 7.92
CA ASP A 247 5.94 20.95 8.84
C ASP A 247 6.30 19.53 8.33
N PHE A 248 6.10 19.26 7.05
CA PHE A 248 6.67 18.09 6.38
C PHE A 248 8.19 18.00 6.63
N ARG A 249 8.67 16.82 6.98
CA ARG A 249 10.10 16.46 7.06
C ARG A 249 10.51 15.73 5.78
N ARG A 250 11.81 15.48 5.61
CA ARG A 250 12.37 14.72 4.49
C ARG A 250 13.08 13.45 4.95
N PHE A 251 12.73 12.31 4.39
CA PHE A 251 13.49 11.08 4.56
C PHE A 251 14.51 10.93 3.42
N MET A 252 15.77 10.71 3.78
CA MET A 252 16.87 10.42 2.85
C MET A 252 17.90 9.55 3.56
N THR A 253 18.67 8.79 2.79
CA THR A 253 19.77 7.94 3.29
C THR A 253 20.73 8.70 4.20
N SER A 254 21.00 9.98 3.93
CA SER A 254 21.88 10.82 4.76
C SER A 254 21.38 11.10 6.18
N TYR A 255 20.08 10.97 6.43
CA TYR A 255 19.49 11.12 7.77
C TYR A 255 19.39 9.76 8.46
N LEU A 256 18.81 8.76 7.79
CA LEU A 256 18.65 7.41 8.34
C LEU A 256 19.98 6.70 8.65
N SER A 257 21.01 6.86 7.81
CA SER A 257 22.33 6.25 8.04
C SER A 257 23.08 6.74 9.29
N SER A 258 22.60 7.81 9.94
CA SER A 258 23.12 8.34 11.20
C SER A 258 22.20 8.06 12.40
N MET A 259 21.08 7.39 12.18
CA MET A 259 20.12 7.04 13.24
C MET A 259 20.68 5.89 14.09
N PRO A 260 20.65 5.97 15.44
CA PRO A 260 20.88 4.81 16.28
C PRO A 260 19.82 3.74 15.98
N PHE A 261 20.23 2.51 15.69
CA PHE A 261 19.30 1.40 15.44
C PHE A 261 19.51 0.30 16.49
N PRO A 262 18.48 -0.18 17.19
CA PRO A 262 18.63 -1.26 18.17
C PRO A 262 19.03 -2.55 17.43
N THR A 263 20.17 -3.14 17.80
CA THR A 263 20.69 -4.34 17.12
C THR A 263 20.15 -5.60 17.78
N TRP A 264 19.46 -6.44 17.01
CA TRP A 264 18.96 -7.75 17.43
C TRP A 264 19.51 -8.87 16.54
N MET A 265 19.38 -10.12 17.02
CA MET A 265 19.60 -11.33 16.24
C MET A 265 18.46 -12.32 16.55
N PRO A 266 17.68 -12.78 15.55
CA PRO A 266 16.62 -13.77 15.77
C PRO A 266 17.20 -15.15 16.08
N GLU A 267 16.63 -15.85 17.06
CA GLU A 267 16.91 -17.28 17.29
C GLU A 267 16.16 -18.18 16.30
N GLU A 268 14.94 -17.80 15.88
CA GLU A 268 14.07 -18.55 14.95
C GLU A 268 13.05 -17.63 14.26
N THR A 269 13.05 -17.61 12.92
CA THR A 269 11.97 -17.03 12.09
C THR A 269 10.66 -17.81 12.29
N ARG A 270 9.51 -17.21 11.95
CA ARG A 270 8.19 -17.79 12.31
C ARG A 270 7.14 -17.59 11.22
N ASP A 271 7.05 -18.51 10.27
CA ASP A 271 6.23 -18.40 9.05
C ASP A 271 4.78 -18.00 9.36
N LYS A 272 4.18 -18.64 10.37
CA LYS A 272 2.79 -18.39 10.74
C LYS A 272 2.60 -17.03 11.43
N LEU A 273 1.87 -16.15 10.76
CA LEU A 273 1.33 -14.90 11.31
C LEU A 273 0.62 -15.14 12.68
N PRO A 274 0.97 -14.38 13.74
CA PRO A 274 0.28 -14.44 15.03
C PRO A 274 -1.11 -13.78 14.95
N SER A 275 -1.93 -13.94 15.99
CA SER A 275 -3.20 -13.19 16.10
C SER A 275 -3.01 -11.87 16.84
N TYR A 276 -3.82 -10.87 16.51
CA TYR A 276 -3.91 -9.60 17.22
C TYR A 276 -4.03 -9.80 18.75
N ASP A 277 -4.96 -10.65 19.19
CA ASP A 277 -5.14 -10.96 20.61
C ASP A 277 -3.87 -11.55 21.26
N SER A 278 -3.04 -12.26 20.49
CA SER A 278 -1.82 -12.88 21.02
C SER A 278 -0.67 -11.89 21.21
N ILE A 279 -0.51 -10.88 20.36
CA ILE A 279 0.53 -9.85 20.56
C ILE A 279 0.13 -8.89 21.69
N GLN A 280 -1.15 -8.50 21.75
CA GLN A 280 -1.70 -7.60 22.76
C GLN A 280 -1.64 -8.21 24.17
N ASN A 281 -2.00 -9.49 24.33
CA ASN A 281 -1.96 -10.17 25.63
C ASN A 281 -0.59 -10.81 25.98
N SER A 282 0.44 -10.65 25.14
CA SER A 282 1.78 -11.18 25.42
C SER A 282 2.51 -10.31 26.44
N THR A 283 2.52 -10.76 27.70
CA THR A 283 3.34 -10.14 28.76
C THR A 283 4.83 -10.49 28.61
N SER A 284 5.71 -9.58 29.03
CA SER A 284 7.17 -9.57 28.81
C SER A 284 7.96 -10.75 29.42
N ASN A 285 7.28 -11.75 29.99
CA ASN A 285 7.88 -13.01 30.47
C ASN A 285 7.71 -14.19 29.48
N SER A 286 7.01 -14.01 28.35
CA SER A 286 6.68 -15.11 27.42
C SER A 286 7.41 -15.09 26.07
N LEU A 287 7.94 -13.93 25.66
CA LEU A 287 8.63 -13.70 24.39
C LEU A 287 9.72 -12.64 24.62
N ALA A 288 10.80 -12.68 23.84
CA ALA A 288 11.74 -11.57 23.74
C ALA A 288 11.04 -10.34 23.12
N LEU A 289 11.39 -9.13 23.57
CA LEU A 289 10.74 -7.88 23.15
C LEU A 289 10.83 -7.69 21.64
N GLU A 290 11.99 -7.98 21.08
CA GLU A 290 12.31 -7.88 19.65
C GLU A 290 11.47 -8.84 18.80
N ARG A 291 11.18 -10.04 19.34
CA ARG A 291 10.26 -11.00 18.70
C ARG A 291 8.81 -10.52 18.80
N ARG A 292 8.40 -9.90 19.91
CA ARG A 292 7.07 -9.27 20.07
C ARG A 292 6.91 -8.10 19.09
N LEU A 293 7.97 -7.32 18.85
CA LEU A 293 8.00 -6.20 17.89
C LEU A 293 7.83 -6.68 16.44
N ALA A 294 8.58 -7.68 16.01
CA ALA A 294 8.44 -8.28 14.68
C ALA A 294 7.05 -8.93 14.49
N ASP A 295 6.56 -9.69 15.50
CA ASP A 295 5.21 -10.26 15.47
C ASP A 295 4.11 -9.16 15.46
N ALA A 296 4.34 -7.98 16.05
CA ALA A 296 3.45 -6.82 15.98
C ALA A 296 3.44 -6.14 14.59
N ALA A 297 4.62 -5.89 14.01
CA ALA A 297 4.76 -5.32 12.66
C ALA A 297 3.94 -6.09 11.61
N ARG A 298 4.05 -7.42 11.65
CA ARG A 298 3.35 -8.35 10.73
C ARG A 298 1.84 -8.29 10.91
N VAL A 299 1.36 -8.14 12.14
CA VAL A 299 -0.08 -7.98 12.42
C VAL A 299 -0.55 -6.62 11.93
N ASN A 300 0.19 -5.54 12.18
CA ASN A 300 -0.21 -4.20 11.75
C ASN A 300 -0.28 -4.08 10.23
N LEU A 301 0.76 -4.55 9.54
CA LEU A 301 0.80 -4.67 8.07
C LEU A 301 -0.36 -5.54 7.52
N ASN A 302 -0.86 -6.50 8.30
CA ASN A 302 -2.04 -7.31 7.95
C ASN A 302 -3.39 -6.69 8.38
N LEU A 303 -3.40 -5.66 9.23
CA LEU A 303 -4.58 -4.84 9.55
C LEU A 303 -4.76 -3.76 8.49
N HIS A 304 -3.69 -3.01 8.14
CA HIS A 304 -3.69 -2.05 7.03
C HIS A 304 -4.24 -2.66 5.75
N ARG A 305 -3.64 -3.76 5.25
CA ARG A 305 -4.11 -4.46 4.04
C ARG A 305 -5.56 -4.94 4.09
N LYS A 306 -6.12 -5.16 5.30
CA LYS A 306 -7.55 -5.46 5.42
C LYS A 306 -8.38 -4.19 5.27
N ASN A 307 -7.95 -3.08 5.88
CA ASN A 307 -8.60 -1.78 5.74
C ASN A 307 -8.59 -1.31 4.28
N ASP A 308 -7.41 -1.35 3.64
CA ASP A 308 -7.19 -0.99 2.23
C ASP A 308 -7.99 -1.88 1.25
N SER A 309 -8.43 -3.07 1.69
CA SER A 309 -9.26 -3.98 0.89
C SER A 309 -10.77 -3.72 1.01
N LEU A 310 -11.20 -2.83 1.89
CA LEU A 310 -12.60 -2.42 2.04
C LEU A 310 -12.93 -1.32 1.03
N ASN A 311 -14.08 -1.44 0.35
CA ASN A 311 -14.56 -0.34 -0.49
C ASN A 311 -15.32 0.68 0.37
N LEU A 312 -14.77 1.88 0.50
CA LEU A 312 -15.36 3.01 1.22
C LEU A 312 -16.00 4.07 0.28
N SER A 313 -16.12 3.78 -1.02
CA SER A 313 -16.91 4.58 -1.96
C SER A 313 -18.41 4.34 -1.74
N LEU A 314 -19.11 5.29 -1.11
CA LEU A 314 -20.57 5.26 -0.96
C LEU A 314 -21.29 5.07 -2.31
N LEU A 315 -20.75 5.68 -3.38
CA LEU A 315 -21.33 5.64 -4.71
C LEU A 315 -21.21 4.26 -5.37
N ASP A 316 -20.14 3.51 -5.09
CA ASP A 316 -19.97 2.12 -5.54
C ASP A 316 -21.01 1.21 -4.88
N HIS A 317 -21.26 1.38 -3.58
CA HIS A 317 -22.28 0.65 -2.84
C HIS A 317 -23.71 1.01 -3.30
N PHE A 318 -23.96 2.28 -3.66
CA PHE A 318 -25.27 2.71 -4.17
C PHE A 318 -25.54 2.31 -5.64
N GLY A 319 -24.49 2.17 -6.46
CA GLY A 319 -24.60 1.80 -7.86
C GLY A 319 -25.49 2.74 -8.67
N SER A 320 -26.61 2.22 -9.21
CA SER A 320 -27.56 3.00 -10.02
C SER A 320 -28.87 3.29 -9.29
N TYR A 321 -29.02 4.51 -8.80
CA TYR A 321 -30.23 5.00 -8.12
C TYR A 321 -30.95 6.10 -8.92
N SER A 322 -32.16 6.45 -8.49
CA SER A 322 -32.88 7.64 -8.95
C SER A 322 -33.02 8.69 -7.85
N GLU A 323 -32.95 9.97 -8.23
CA GLU A 323 -33.20 11.08 -7.31
C GLU A 323 -34.67 11.11 -6.83
N ASN A 324 -34.87 11.47 -5.57
CA ASN A 324 -36.18 11.48 -4.92
C ASN A 324 -36.76 12.88 -4.74
N SER A 325 -36.13 13.66 -3.87
CA SER A 325 -36.64 14.92 -3.32
C SER A 325 -35.45 15.76 -2.83
N THR A 326 -35.65 17.06 -2.65
CA THR A 326 -34.61 17.89 -2.01
C THR A 326 -34.54 17.65 -0.51
N ILE A 327 -33.39 17.91 0.10
CA ILE A 327 -33.20 17.85 1.56
C ILE A 327 -34.07 18.87 2.34
N SER A 328 -34.77 19.79 1.66
CA SER A 328 -35.79 20.66 2.27
C SER A 328 -37.18 20.00 2.39
N GLU A 329 -37.40 18.89 1.69
CA GLU A 329 -38.70 18.20 1.56
C GLU A 329 -38.76 16.88 2.35
N ILE A 330 -37.64 16.49 2.98
CA ILE A 330 -37.51 15.30 3.82
C ILE A 330 -37.61 15.66 5.31
N GLY A 331 -38.33 14.84 6.10
CA GLY A 331 -38.61 15.11 7.51
C GLY A 331 -39.23 16.49 7.77
N LEU A 332 -38.85 17.13 8.87
CA LEU A 332 -39.18 18.50 9.23
C LEU A 332 -37.89 19.32 9.37
N THR A 333 -37.56 20.13 8.35
CA THR A 333 -36.38 21.00 8.42
C THR A 333 -36.61 22.23 9.31
N GLN A 334 -35.62 22.52 10.15
CA GLN A 334 -35.60 23.63 11.11
C GLN A 334 -34.29 24.42 10.94
N PRO A 335 -34.31 25.76 11.08
CA PRO A 335 -33.07 26.52 11.25
C PRO A 335 -32.46 26.17 12.62
N PRO A 336 -31.14 25.91 12.72
CA PRO A 336 -30.49 25.71 14.01
C PRO A 336 -30.49 27.00 14.86
N GLU A 337 -30.18 26.88 16.15
CA GLU A 337 -30.17 28.04 17.05
C GLU A 337 -29.14 29.09 16.60
N ASN A 338 -29.51 30.37 16.69
CA ASN A 338 -28.72 31.53 16.25
C ASN A 338 -28.33 31.54 14.74
N ALA A 339 -28.92 30.66 13.91
CA ALA A 339 -28.58 30.57 12.49
C ALA A 339 -28.71 31.89 11.70
N ALA A 340 -29.54 32.84 12.15
CA ALA A 340 -29.72 34.13 11.51
C ALA A 340 -28.46 35.02 11.48
N ASP A 341 -27.55 34.85 12.46
CA ASP A 341 -26.30 35.61 12.55
C ASP A 341 -25.11 34.83 11.94
N SER A 342 -25.34 33.60 11.45
CA SER A 342 -24.30 32.74 10.86
C SER A 342 -23.85 33.22 9.48
N ILE A 343 -22.54 33.14 9.22
CA ILE A 343 -21.95 33.37 7.89
C ILE A 343 -22.55 32.45 6.81
N LEU A 344 -23.07 31.28 7.19
CA LEU A 344 -23.73 30.35 6.26
C LEU A 344 -25.02 30.92 5.64
N GLN A 345 -25.64 31.94 6.26
CA GLN A 345 -26.79 32.67 5.69
C GLN A 345 -26.40 33.87 4.83
N GLN A 346 -25.12 34.28 4.83
CA GLN A 346 -24.66 35.44 4.07
C GLN A 346 -24.55 35.13 2.57
N THR A 347 -24.63 36.18 1.77
CA THR A 347 -24.55 36.14 0.31
C THR A 347 -23.22 36.72 -0.19
N THR A 348 -22.92 36.55 -1.49
CA THR A 348 -21.75 37.21 -2.10
C THR A 348 -21.92 38.73 -2.29
N GLN A 349 -22.96 39.33 -1.72
CA GLN A 349 -23.04 40.79 -1.50
C GLN A 349 -22.36 41.21 -0.19
N GLU A 350 -22.31 40.32 0.81
CA GLU A 350 -21.76 40.56 2.14
C GLU A 350 -20.34 39.96 2.28
N LYS A 351 -20.13 38.74 1.76
CA LYS A 351 -18.82 38.07 1.73
C LYS A 351 -18.47 37.59 0.31
N PRO A 352 -17.65 38.35 -0.44
CA PRO A 352 -17.17 37.94 -1.75
C PRO A 352 -16.42 36.60 -1.73
N ASN A 353 -16.66 35.77 -2.74
CA ASN A 353 -16.07 34.43 -2.90
C ASN A 353 -16.45 33.39 -1.83
N LEU A 354 -17.45 33.67 -0.97
CA LEU A 354 -17.98 32.72 0.02
C LEU A 354 -18.43 31.41 -0.64
N ARG A 355 -17.94 30.28 -0.12
CA ARG A 355 -18.30 28.90 -0.50
C ARG A 355 -18.34 27.98 0.73
N VAL A 356 -18.96 26.83 0.59
CA VAL A 356 -18.75 25.69 1.52
C VAL A 356 -17.32 25.18 1.36
N GLY A 357 -16.67 24.79 2.46
CA GLY A 357 -15.43 24.00 2.41
C GLY A 357 -15.71 22.51 2.53
N ASP A 358 -16.29 22.11 3.66
CA ASP A 358 -16.64 20.73 4.05
C ASP A 358 -18.07 20.68 4.63
N ALA A 359 -18.65 19.47 4.69
CA ALA A 359 -19.92 19.17 5.34
C ALA A 359 -19.87 17.93 6.22
N THR A 360 -20.18 18.10 7.50
CA THR A 360 -20.33 17.01 8.48
C THR A 360 -21.78 16.88 8.94
N VAL A 361 -22.20 15.67 9.31
CA VAL A 361 -23.53 15.39 9.84
C VAL A 361 -23.41 14.81 11.24
N HIS A 362 -24.11 15.41 12.20
CA HIS A 362 -24.14 14.96 13.58
C HIS A 362 -25.50 14.31 13.89
N ARG A 363 -25.49 13.02 14.21
CA ARG A 363 -26.68 12.24 14.57
C ARG A 363 -27.11 12.53 16.02
N GLU A 364 -28.13 13.39 16.19
CA GLU A 364 -28.69 13.68 17.52
C GLU A 364 -29.52 12.51 18.08
N SER A 365 -30.21 11.79 17.20
CA SER A 365 -31.03 10.62 17.52
C SER A 365 -31.27 9.78 16.26
N THR A 366 -31.89 8.61 16.41
CA THR A 366 -32.28 7.76 15.26
C THR A 366 -33.14 8.49 14.21
N ASN A 367 -33.88 9.54 14.62
CA ASN A 367 -34.79 10.32 13.77
C ASN A 367 -34.42 11.81 13.60
N THR A 368 -33.23 12.25 14.04
CA THR A 368 -32.82 13.66 14.01
C THR A 368 -31.33 13.82 13.67
N VAL A 369 -31.03 14.71 12.73
CA VAL A 369 -29.68 15.07 12.30
C VAL A 369 -29.47 16.58 12.30
N GLU A 370 -28.26 17.02 12.65
CA GLU A 370 -27.77 18.39 12.41
C GLU A 370 -26.65 18.34 11.36
N ILE A 371 -26.86 19.01 10.24
CA ILE A 371 -25.85 19.19 9.19
C ILE A 371 -25.07 20.46 9.50
N ARG A 372 -23.75 20.34 9.53
CA ARG A 372 -22.79 21.43 9.74
C ARG A 372 -21.97 21.66 8.47
N LEU A 373 -21.63 22.91 8.20
CA LEU A 373 -20.81 23.32 7.06
C LEU A 373 -19.67 24.21 7.55
N THR A 374 -18.48 24.06 6.98
CA THR A 374 -17.44 25.11 7.08
C THR A 374 -17.69 26.19 6.02
N ALA A 375 -17.27 27.42 6.30
CA ALA A 375 -17.40 28.55 5.38
C ALA A 375 -16.02 29.04 4.94
N ARG A 376 -15.66 28.81 3.67
CA ARG A 376 -14.43 29.34 3.06
C ARG A 376 -14.71 30.68 2.39
N TYR A 377 -13.97 31.71 2.79
CA TYR A 377 -14.09 33.07 2.25
C TYR A 377 -12.74 33.78 2.26
N LYS A 378 -12.64 34.89 1.52
CA LYS A 378 -11.45 35.75 1.60
C LYS A 378 -11.64 36.80 2.69
N PRO A 379 -10.73 36.93 3.67
CA PRO A 379 -10.84 37.95 4.71
C PRO A 379 -10.60 39.35 4.12
N ASP A 380 -11.19 40.37 4.75
CA ASP A 380 -11.02 41.77 4.34
C ASP A 380 -9.70 42.39 4.87
N ASP A 381 -9.05 41.71 5.82
CA ASP A 381 -7.68 41.98 6.30
C ASP A 381 -6.90 40.66 6.37
N GLU A 382 -5.92 40.49 5.47
CA GLU A 382 -5.07 39.30 5.37
C GLU A 382 -4.11 39.13 6.56
N ASN A 383 -3.97 40.13 7.45
CA ASN A 383 -3.09 40.08 8.63
C ASN A 383 -3.80 39.57 9.89
N GLY A 384 -5.14 39.46 9.86
CA GLY A 384 -5.97 39.06 11.01
C GLY A 384 -6.40 37.59 11.01
N HIS A 385 -6.05 36.83 9.97
CA HIS A 385 -6.52 35.47 9.72
C HIS A 385 -5.40 34.62 9.13
N GLU A 386 -5.34 33.34 9.51
CA GLU A 386 -4.57 32.37 8.73
C GLU A 386 -5.31 32.07 7.42
N THR A 387 -4.56 32.00 6.32
CA THR A 387 -5.11 31.82 4.97
C THR A 387 -4.31 30.82 4.15
N ASP A 388 -5.02 30.06 3.32
CA ASP A 388 -4.43 29.11 2.38
C ASP A 388 -3.59 29.79 1.27
N GLN A 389 -2.93 28.97 0.45
CA GLN A 389 -2.13 29.46 -0.69
C GLN A 389 -2.91 30.26 -1.75
N TRP A 390 -4.24 30.27 -1.67
CA TRP A 390 -5.14 31.03 -2.54
C TRP A 390 -5.74 32.25 -1.83
N GLY A 391 -5.42 32.52 -0.56
CA GLY A 391 -5.93 33.63 0.23
C GLY A 391 -7.36 33.44 0.75
N TYR A 392 -7.77 32.20 1.04
CA TYR A 392 -9.00 31.90 1.77
C TYR A 392 -8.70 31.56 3.24
N THR A 393 -9.54 32.05 4.14
CA THR A 393 -9.68 31.54 5.51
C THR A 393 -10.94 30.67 5.58
N GLU A 394 -11.03 29.82 6.60
CA GLU A 394 -12.10 28.86 6.83
C GLU A 394 -12.67 29.02 8.24
N THR A 395 -13.88 28.54 8.48
CA THR A 395 -14.48 28.51 9.83
C THR A 395 -14.51 27.09 10.37
N ASP A 396 -14.61 26.98 11.70
CA ASP A 396 -15.10 25.76 12.35
C ASP A 396 -16.43 25.27 11.71
N PRO A 397 -16.80 23.98 11.84
CA PRO A 397 -18.07 23.46 11.34
C PRO A 397 -19.28 24.12 12.04
N LEU A 398 -20.01 24.98 11.32
CA LEU A 398 -21.15 25.72 11.84
C LEU A 398 -22.49 25.02 11.51
N PRO A 399 -23.45 24.98 12.44
CA PRO A 399 -24.81 24.48 12.17
C PRO A 399 -25.49 25.17 10.98
N ALA A 400 -25.85 24.38 9.97
CA ALA A 400 -26.43 24.85 8.72
C ALA A 400 -27.92 24.51 8.59
N LEU A 401 -28.28 23.26 8.91
CA LEU A 401 -29.64 22.73 8.76
C LEU A 401 -29.87 21.60 9.76
N ARG A 402 -30.94 21.70 10.56
CA ARG A 402 -31.37 20.65 11.47
C ARG A 402 -32.65 20.00 10.94
N ILE A 403 -32.76 18.68 10.99
CA ILE A 403 -33.88 17.94 10.40
C ILE A 403 -34.40 16.92 11.42
N THR A 404 -35.67 17.06 11.81
CA THR A 404 -36.37 16.13 12.72
C THR A 404 -37.37 15.26 11.95
N ASP A 405 -38.01 14.33 12.66
CA ASP A 405 -39.13 13.52 12.15
C ASP A 405 -38.79 12.65 10.93
N LEU A 406 -37.50 12.30 10.78
CA LEU A 406 -37.00 11.35 9.78
C LEU A 406 -37.34 9.91 10.18
N THR A 407 -37.45 9.02 9.20
CA THR A 407 -37.24 7.59 9.45
C THR A 407 -35.75 7.30 9.60
N GLU A 408 -35.41 6.21 10.29
CA GLU A 408 -34.03 5.82 10.57
C GLU A 408 -33.18 5.70 9.28
N PRO A 409 -33.63 5.02 8.20
CA PRO A 409 -32.89 4.98 6.92
C PRO A 409 -32.78 6.33 6.18
N GLU A 410 -33.68 7.29 6.42
CA GLU A 410 -33.55 8.64 5.85
C GLU A 410 -32.48 9.45 6.58
N ALA A 411 -32.36 9.27 7.90
CA ALA A 411 -31.28 9.88 8.69
C ALA A 411 -29.93 9.22 8.37
N ASP A 412 -29.87 7.89 8.24
CA ASP A 412 -28.68 7.15 7.78
C ASP A 412 -28.23 7.62 6.38
N LEU A 413 -29.17 7.81 5.46
CA LEU A 413 -28.90 8.29 4.11
C LEU A 413 -28.36 9.74 4.12
N ILE A 414 -28.93 10.63 4.93
CA ILE A 414 -28.42 12.00 5.06
C ILE A 414 -27.01 12.01 5.65
N GLU A 415 -26.77 11.20 6.68
CA GLU A 415 -25.48 11.09 7.38
C GLU A 415 -24.34 10.61 6.46
N ALA A 416 -24.59 9.60 5.64
CA ALA A 416 -23.61 9.10 4.66
C ALA A 416 -23.50 9.99 3.42
N PHE A 417 -24.62 10.43 2.82
CA PHE A 417 -24.62 11.01 1.47
C PHE A 417 -24.32 12.51 1.43
N VAL A 418 -24.68 13.29 2.45
CA VAL A 418 -24.47 14.76 2.41
C VAL A 418 -22.98 15.15 2.36
N PRO A 419 -22.06 14.55 3.13
CA PRO A 419 -20.63 14.83 3.01
C PRO A 419 -20.11 14.57 1.59
N VAL A 420 -20.36 13.35 1.06
CA VAL A 420 -19.95 12.93 -0.30
C VAL A 420 -20.52 13.86 -1.38
N ALA A 421 -21.78 14.28 -1.25
CA ALA A 421 -22.44 15.18 -2.19
C ALA A 421 -21.97 16.64 -2.11
N VAL A 422 -21.30 17.03 -1.03
CA VAL A 422 -20.67 18.35 -0.88
C VAL A 422 -19.24 18.35 -1.44
N ASP A 423 -18.48 17.27 -1.21
CA ASP A 423 -17.10 17.11 -1.71
C ASP A 423 -17.03 17.00 -3.25
N GLU A 424 -17.85 16.12 -3.86
CA GLU A 424 -17.93 15.97 -5.33
C GLU A 424 -18.38 17.27 -6.05
N ALA A 425 -19.17 18.11 -5.38
CA ALA A 425 -19.55 19.45 -5.81
C ALA A 425 -20.08 19.56 -7.27
N ASP A 426 -19.71 20.64 -7.99
CA ASP A 426 -20.08 21.14 -9.36
C ASP A 426 -21.52 20.95 -9.93
N GLY A 427 -22.46 20.43 -9.15
CA GLY A 427 -23.82 20.09 -9.60
C GLY A 427 -24.22 18.64 -9.38
N PHE A 428 -23.32 17.79 -8.86
CA PHE A 428 -23.68 16.50 -8.29
C PHE A 428 -24.74 16.69 -7.20
N ALA A 429 -25.73 15.79 -7.15
CA ALA A 429 -26.90 15.92 -6.28
C ALA A 429 -27.55 17.33 -6.32
N ASN A 430 -27.49 18.03 -7.46
CA ASN A 430 -27.92 19.43 -7.64
C ASN A 430 -27.29 20.46 -6.66
N PHE A 431 -26.27 20.05 -5.88
CA PHE A 431 -25.54 20.90 -4.95
C PHE A 431 -24.53 21.80 -5.68
N ARG A 432 -24.17 22.94 -5.07
CA ARG A 432 -23.12 23.85 -5.57
C ARG A 432 -22.47 24.60 -4.41
N GLU A 433 -21.18 24.35 -4.17
CA GLU A 433 -20.37 24.95 -3.10
C GLU A 433 -20.47 26.48 -2.97
N THR A 434 -20.41 27.23 -4.06
CA THR A 434 -20.29 28.70 -4.00
C THR A 434 -21.62 29.41 -3.72
N ALA A 435 -21.63 30.35 -2.77
CA ALA A 435 -22.75 31.28 -2.59
C ALA A 435 -22.97 32.16 -3.84
N THR A 436 -24.08 32.89 -3.88
CA THR A 436 -24.35 33.89 -4.93
C THR A 436 -24.90 35.17 -4.33
N LYS A 437 -25.23 36.17 -5.16
CA LYS A 437 -25.84 37.43 -4.72
C LYS A 437 -27.29 37.26 -4.21
N THR A 438 -27.88 36.08 -4.35
CA THR A 438 -29.30 35.80 -4.07
C THR A 438 -29.55 34.42 -3.46
N ASN A 439 -28.50 33.70 -3.07
CA ASN A 439 -28.58 32.40 -2.39
C ASN A 439 -27.38 32.30 -1.44
N SER A 440 -27.65 32.02 -0.16
CA SER A 440 -26.65 31.72 0.87
C SER A 440 -26.06 30.30 0.72
N LEU A 441 -25.17 29.88 1.62
CA LEU A 441 -24.68 28.50 1.65
C LEU A 441 -25.78 27.53 2.13
N VAL A 442 -26.63 27.96 3.07
CA VAL A 442 -27.82 27.17 3.46
C VAL A 442 -28.82 27.05 2.30
N ASP A 443 -28.98 28.09 1.47
CA ASP A 443 -29.79 28.01 0.23
C ASP A 443 -29.18 27.10 -0.86
N ARG A 444 -27.89 26.72 -0.74
CA ARG A 444 -27.26 25.70 -1.59
C ARG A 444 -27.56 24.31 -1.05
N LEU A 445 -27.23 24.07 0.22
CA LEU A 445 -27.50 22.81 0.91
C LEU A 445 -28.98 22.41 0.77
N ARG A 446 -29.91 23.35 1.00
CA ARG A 446 -31.37 23.15 0.88
C ARG A 446 -31.87 22.64 -0.47
N LYS A 447 -31.05 22.68 -1.53
CA LYS A 447 -31.39 22.22 -2.90
C LYS A 447 -30.74 20.90 -3.29
N LEU A 448 -29.90 20.35 -2.42
CA LEU A 448 -29.28 19.04 -2.57
C LEU A 448 -30.39 17.99 -2.71
N THR A 449 -30.34 17.19 -3.77
CA THR A 449 -31.27 16.10 -4.08
C THR A 449 -30.78 14.79 -3.48
N LEU A 450 -31.62 14.13 -2.69
CA LEU A 450 -31.29 12.85 -2.08
C LEU A 450 -31.71 11.69 -3.01
N PRO A 451 -30.97 10.56 -3.00
CA PRO A 451 -31.42 9.30 -3.60
C PRO A 451 -32.77 8.83 -3.04
N ARG A 452 -33.46 7.96 -3.77
CA ARG A 452 -34.56 7.19 -3.18
C ARG A 452 -34.02 6.16 -2.21
N VAL A 453 -34.48 6.22 -0.96
CA VAL A 453 -34.16 5.22 0.07
C VAL A 453 -34.36 3.80 -0.45
N GLU A 454 -35.49 3.50 -1.12
CA GLU A 454 -35.74 2.15 -1.66
C GLU A 454 -34.85 1.75 -2.85
N ASP A 455 -34.17 2.69 -3.51
CA ASP A 455 -33.20 2.39 -4.57
C ASP A 455 -31.80 2.09 -3.98
N VAL A 456 -31.46 2.68 -2.82
CA VAL A 456 -30.11 2.58 -2.22
C VAL A 456 -30.04 1.81 -0.90
N ARG A 457 -31.19 1.36 -0.34
CA ARG A 457 -31.31 0.71 0.97
C ARG A 457 -30.25 -0.37 1.23
N GLU A 458 -30.18 -1.37 0.36
CA GLU A 458 -29.24 -2.50 0.50
C GLU A 458 -27.77 -2.06 0.39
N GLY A 459 -27.50 -1.04 -0.46
CA GLY A 459 -26.17 -0.43 -0.60
C GLY A 459 -25.76 0.40 0.62
N LEU A 460 -26.69 1.16 1.20
CA LEU A 460 -26.46 1.95 2.42
C LEU A 460 -26.21 1.04 3.63
N GLU A 461 -27.01 0.00 3.80
CA GLU A 461 -26.81 -1.01 4.86
C GLU A 461 -25.42 -1.68 4.72
N SER A 462 -25.04 -2.07 3.48
CA SER A 462 -23.71 -2.61 3.17
C SER A 462 -22.56 -1.63 3.41
N TYR A 463 -22.74 -0.35 3.04
CA TYR A 463 -21.74 0.70 3.27
C TYR A 463 -21.51 0.95 4.76
N VAL A 464 -22.59 1.03 5.55
CA VAL A 464 -22.50 1.25 7.00
C VAL A 464 -21.82 0.07 7.70
N GLU A 465 -22.11 -1.18 7.32
CA GLU A 465 -21.37 -2.36 7.82
C GLU A 465 -19.88 -2.29 7.43
N THR A 466 -19.57 -1.89 6.19
CA THR A 466 -18.19 -1.80 5.70
C THR A 466 -17.40 -0.69 6.39
N LYS A 467 -18.02 0.48 6.64
CA LYS A 467 -17.41 1.61 7.36
C LYS A 467 -17.17 1.27 8.83
N ALA A 468 -18.15 0.69 9.52
CA ALA A 468 -17.98 0.23 10.90
C ALA A 468 -16.89 -0.84 11.01
N ARG A 469 -16.68 -1.65 9.96
CA ARG A 469 -15.59 -2.62 9.90
C ARG A 469 -14.22 -1.98 9.66
N ALA A 470 -14.15 -0.84 8.98
CA ALA A 470 -12.92 -0.06 8.83
C ALA A 470 -12.52 0.61 10.16
N GLU A 471 -13.48 1.23 10.85
CA GLU A 471 -13.30 1.80 12.19
C GLU A 471 -12.79 0.74 13.20
N GLU A 472 -13.31 -0.50 13.12
CA GLU A 472 -12.85 -1.65 13.93
C GLU A 472 -11.44 -2.17 13.54
N LEU A 473 -10.87 -1.76 12.40
CA LEU A 473 -9.50 -2.06 12.00
C LEU A 473 -8.55 -0.91 12.37
N GLU A 474 -8.99 0.33 12.21
CA GLU A 474 -8.26 1.54 12.61
C GLU A 474 -8.00 1.55 14.13
N GLU A 475 -9.01 1.25 14.96
CA GLU A 475 -8.90 1.08 16.42
C GLU A 475 -7.98 -0.11 16.86
N LYS A 476 -7.45 -0.87 15.90
CA LYS A 476 -6.46 -1.93 16.12
C LYS A 476 -5.10 -1.64 15.50
N ILE A 477 -5.05 -0.81 14.46
CA ILE A 477 -3.82 -0.24 13.91
C ILE A 477 -3.22 0.68 14.98
N GLU A 478 -3.98 1.66 15.46
CA GLU A 478 -3.62 2.59 16.55
C GLU A 478 -3.05 1.84 17.78
N ARG A 479 -3.80 0.85 18.31
CA ARG A 479 -3.33 0.01 19.43
C ARG A 479 -2.14 -0.90 19.13
N THR A 480 -1.79 -1.11 17.86
CA THR A 480 -0.59 -1.86 17.48
C THR A 480 0.59 -0.91 17.25
N ASP A 481 0.35 0.33 16.85
CA ASP A 481 1.35 1.41 16.85
C ASP A 481 1.74 1.80 18.28
N ASP A 482 0.77 2.02 19.19
CA ASP A 482 0.99 2.20 20.65
C ASP A 482 1.92 1.11 21.23
N LEU A 483 1.70 -0.12 20.78
CA LEU A 483 2.41 -1.32 21.22
C LEU A 483 3.81 -1.44 20.59
N ILE A 484 3.97 -0.98 19.35
CA ILE A 484 5.28 -0.85 18.70
C ILE A 484 6.12 0.18 19.48
N ASP A 485 5.52 1.31 19.84
CA ASP A 485 6.20 2.36 20.61
C ASP A 485 6.53 1.92 22.05
N GLU A 486 5.60 1.29 22.79
CA GLU A 486 5.89 0.67 24.11
C GLU A 486 7.17 -0.17 24.05
N ILE A 487 7.27 -1.05 23.06
CA ILE A 487 8.40 -1.98 22.93
C ILE A 487 9.67 -1.26 22.46
N VAL A 488 9.57 -0.28 21.57
CA VAL A 488 10.75 0.44 21.06
C VAL A 488 11.32 1.42 22.11
N TYR A 489 10.48 2.02 22.96
CA TYR A 489 10.92 2.77 24.14
C TYR A 489 11.74 1.87 25.10
N ASP A 490 11.26 0.66 25.39
CA ASP A 490 11.97 -0.36 26.17
C ASP A 490 13.32 -0.76 25.53
N LEU A 491 13.39 -0.86 24.18
CA LEU A 491 14.60 -1.25 23.45
C LEU A 491 15.66 -0.15 23.34
N TYR A 492 15.27 1.13 23.27
CA TYR A 492 16.20 2.25 23.45
C TYR A 492 16.55 2.48 24.94
N GLY A 493 15.75 1.95 25.86
CA GLY A 493 15.93 2.10 27.30
C GLY A 493 15.58 3.49 27.82
N LEU A 494 14.56 4.14 27.22
CA LEU A 494 14.12 5.48 27.61
C LEU A 494 13.44 5.47 28.99
N THR A 495 13.51 6.59 29.69
CA THR A 495 12.76 6.83 30.94
C THR A 495 11.43 7.54 30.68
N ASP A 496 10.50 7.48 31.63
CA ASP A 496 9.20 8.18 31.59
C ASP A 496 9.35 9.68 31.21
N GLU A 497 10.39 10.35 31.73
CA GLU A 497 10.70 11.77 31.44
C GLU A 497 11.21 11.99 30.01
N GLU A 498 11.85 10.99 29.39
CA GLU A 498 12.32 11.04 28.00
C GLU A 498 11.21 10.65 27.01
N ILE A 499 10.30 9.77 27.41
CA ILE A 499 9.09 9.42 26.64
C ILE A 499 8.16 10.64 26.56
N GLU A 500 7.91 11.37 27.67
CA GLU A 500 7.11 12.61 27.64
C GLU A 500 7.68 13.66 26.66
N ILE A 501 9.01 13.74 26.52
CA ILE A 501 9.70 14.62 25.55
C ILE A 501 9.54 14.13 24.10
N VAL A 502 9.51 12.81 23.86
CA VAL A 502 9.22 12.25 22.53
C VAL A 502 7.77 12.57 22.15
N GLU A 503 6.81 12.21 22.99
CA GLU A 503 5.37 12.42 22.75
C GLU A 503 5.03 13.91 22.54
N GLU A 504 5.59 14.84 23.34
CA GLU A 504 5.37 16.29 23.16
C GLU A 504 5.86 16.77 21.77
N ALA A 505 6.91 16.16 21.21
CA ALA A 505 7.47 16.54 19.91
C ALA A 505 6.88 15.75 18.72
N VAL A 506 6.25 14.60 18.95
CA VAL A 506 5.52 13.82 17.93
C VAL A 506 4.08 14.34 17.75
N GLY A 507 3.44 14.82 18.82
CA GLY A 507 2.07 15.34 18.82
C GLY A 507 1.89 16.81 18.45
N GLN A 508 2.85 17.43 17.73
CA GLN A 508 2.84 18.85 17.30
C GLN A 508 2.77 19.00 15.77
#